data_AF-A0A420ZCS1-F1
#
_entry.id   AF-A0A420ZCS1-F1
#
_cell.length_a   1.000
_cell.length_b   1.000
_cell.length_c   1.000
_cell.angle_alpha   90.00
_cell.angle_beta   90.00
_cell.angle_gamma   90.00
#
_symmetry.space_group_name_H-M   'P 1'
#
loop_
_entity.id
_entity.type
_entity.pdbx_description
1 polymer ?
#
loop_
_entity_poly.entity_id
_entity_poly.type
_entity_poly.pdbx_seq_one_letter_code
_entity_poly.pdbx_strand_id
1 'polypeptide(L)'
;MVPTWDIVLLAFGGASIVYGLMLRERVIVTLLGAYAAIVITNIWGVALYEIVTNQSAAVLSEQLVNTNNISVFTMQMVIFAGVLLIIALKGGVLIHPESLGTGVMSMIVLVLYGLLSATLIASAILGFLPQDQLNVVYEGSNIARYLVDYQNWVLIAPLLVMLVSGWGSRE
;
A
#
# COMPACT_ATOMS: atom_id res chain seq x y z
N MET A 1 7.80 25.69 10.44
CA MET A 1 8.40 24.46 9.92
C MET A 1 7.25 23.59 9.41
N VAL A 2 7.09 23.48 8.10
CA VAL A 2 6.06 22.59 7.53
C VAL A 2 6.54 21.16 7.80
N PRO A 3 5.76 20.30 8.47
CA PRO A 3 6.17 18.92 8.69
C PRO A 3 6.45 18.29 7.33
N THR A 4 7.69 17.81 7.15
CA THR A 4 8.11 17.13 5.93
C THR A 4 7.38 15.80 5.82
N TRP A 5 7.14 15.35 4.58
CA TRP A 5 6.53 14.04 4.30
C TRP A 5 7.33 12.88 4.91
N ASP A 6 8.61 13.09 5.20
CA ASP A 6 9.46 12.15 5.93
C ASP A 6 8.87 11.75 7.29
N ILE A 7 8.31 12.70 8.06
CA ILE A 7 7.75 12.41 9.39
C ILE A 7 6.50 11.53 9.26
N VAL A 8 5.67 11.81 8.26
CA VAL A 8 4.46 11.02 7.98
C VAL A 8 4.82 9.59 7.58
N LEU A 9 5.80 9.44 6.69
CA LEU A 9 6.28 8.14 6.23
C LEU A 9 6.95 7.35 7.36
N LEU A 10 7.74 8.00 8.21
CA LEU A 10 8.36 7.36 9.37
C LEU A 10 7.32 6.94 10.42
N ALA A 11 6.33 7.78 10.71
CA ALA A 11 5.25 7.45 11.63
C ALA A 11 4.42 6.28 11.09
N PHE A 12 4.11 6.27 9.79
CA PHE A 12 3.41 5.16 9.14
C PHE A 12 4.22 3.86 9.16
N GLY A 13 5.52 3.93 8.86
CA GLY A 13 6.43 2.79 8.97
C GLY A 13 6.50 2.22 10.39
N GLY A 14 6.65 3.09 11.40
CA GLY A 14 6.65 2.71 12.81
C GLY A 14 5.33 2.05 13.23
N ALA A 15 4.19 2.64 12.85
CA ALA A 15 2.88 2.07 13.13
C ALA A 15 2.70 0.69 12.49
N SER A 16 3.17 0.51 11.26
CA SER A 16 3.11 -0.79 10.56
C SER A 16 4.00 -1.85 11.19
N ILE A 17 5.18 -1.49 11.70
CA ILE A 17 6.04 -2.41 12.47
C ILE A 17 5.32 -2.86 13.73
N VAL A 18 4.76 -1.93 14.50
CA VAL A 18 4.01 -2.26 15.72
C VAL A 18 2.81 -3.15 15.39
N TYR A 19 2.07 -2.82 14.32
CA TYR A 19 0.97 -3.64 13.83
C TYR A 19 1.42 -5.06 13.47
N GLY A 20 2.53 -5.20 12.73
CA GLY A 20 3.06 -6.51 12.33
C GLY A 20 3.57 -7.35 13.50
N LEU A 21 4.14 -6.72 14.53
CA LEU A 21 4.53 -7.39 15.76
C LEU A 21 3.33 -7.85 16.59
N MET A 22 2.28 -7.04 16.67
CA MET A 22 1.05 -7.35 17.42
C MET A 22 0.19 -8.40 16.72
N LEU A 23 0.08 -8.32 15.40
CA LEU A 23 -0.75 -9.18 14.56
C LEU A 23 0.11 -9.98 13.60
N ARG A 24 0.93 -10.87 14.18
CA ARG A 24 1.92 -11.70 13.46
C ARG A 24 1.34 -12.39 12.23
N GLU A 25 0.12 -12.89 12.36
CA GLU A 25 -0.53 -13.65 11.29
C GLU A 25 -1.02 -12.75 10.15
N ARG A 26 -1.30 -11.49 10.46
CA ARG A 26 -1.87 -10.54 9.50
C ARG A 26 -0.81 -9.78 8.73
N VAL A 27 0.43 -9.68 9.21
CA VAL A 27 1.47 -8.90 8.51
C VAL A 27 1.72 -9.42 7.10
N ILE A 28 1.76 -10.74 6.92
CA ILE A 28 1.94 -11.38 5.60
C ILE A 28 0.69 -11.18 4.75
N VAL A 29 -0.50 -11.32 5.35
CA VAL A 29 -1.78 -11.07 4.67
C VAL A 29 -1.87 -9.64 4.16
N THR A 30 -1.48 -8.65 4.97
CA THR A 30 -1.46 -7.25 4.60
C THR A 30 -0.45 -6.99 3.50
N LEU A 31 0.73 -7.59 3.56
CA LEU A 31 1.75 -7.48 2.53
C LEU A 31 1.26 -8.04 1.18
N LEU A 32 0.74 -9.26 1.15
CA LEU A 32 0.16 -9.89 -0.05
C LEU A 32 -1.10 -9.14 -0.53
N GLY A 33 -1.92 -8.67 0.40
CA GLY A 33 -3.09 -7.86 0.12
C GLY A 33 -2.74 -6.53 -0.52
N ALA A 34 -1.62 -5.92 -0.14
CA ALA A 34 -1.13 -4.71 -0.77
C ALA A 34 -0.70 -4.95 -2.23
N TYR A 35 -0.05 -6.08 -2.55
CA TYR A 35 0.18 -6.45 -3.96
C TYR A 35 -1.11 -6.63 -4.75
N ALA A 36 -2.06 -7.39 -4.21
CA ALA A 36 -3.34 -7.60 -4.86
C ALA A 36 -4.08 -6.27 -5.07
N ALA A 37 -4.07 -5.39 -4.07
CA ALA A 37 -4.66 -4.05 -4.14
C ALA A 37 -3.97 -3.18 -5.19
N ILE A 38 -2.63 -3.20 -5.30
CA ILE A 38 -1.89 -2.50 -6.35
C ILE A 38 -2.34 -2.97 -7.73
N VAL A 39 -2.35 -4.29 -7.97
CA VAL A 39 -2.73 -4.86 -9.27
C VAL A 39 -4.17 -4.52 -9.64
N ILE A 40 -5.10 -4.72 -8.70
CA ILE A 40 -6.52 -4.41 -8.93
C ILE A 40 -6.70 -2.91 -9.20
N THR A 41 -6.04 -2.04 -8.44
CA THR A 41 -6.17 -0.59 -8.60
C THR A 41 -5.58 -0.11 -9.93
N ASN A 42 -4.46 -0.69 -10.37
CA ASN A 42 -3.86 -0.33 -11.66
C ASN A 42 -4.74 -0.73 -12.85
N ILE A 43 -5.45 -1.86 -12.75
CA ILE A 43 -6.34 -2.34 -13.82
C ILE A 43 -7.69 -1.61 -13.79
N TRP A 44 -8.31 -1.51 -12.61
CA TRP A 44 -9.68 -1.05 -12.45
C TRP A 44 -9.80 0.43 -12.12
N GLY A 45 -8.74 1.09 -11.66
CA GLY A 45 -8.79 2.47 -11.19
C GLY A 45 -9.24 3.45 -12.27
N VAL A 46 -8.64 3.36 -13.46
CA VAL A 46 -9.02 4.20 -14.61
C VAL A 46 -10.36 3.77 -15.19
N ALA A 47 -10.60 2.47 -15.33
CA ALA A 47 -11.86 1.95 -15.87
C ALA A 47 -13.08 2.35 -15.03
N LEU A 48 -12.99 2.25 -13.70
CA LEU A 48 -14.07 2.65 -12.79
C LEU A 48 -14.22 4.16 -12.75
N TYR A 49 -13.12 4.92 -12.82
CA TYR A 49 -13.19 6.37 -12.97
C TYR A 49 -14.00 6.76 -14.21
N GLU A 50 -13.66 6.20 -15.37
CA GLU A 50 -14.35 6.46 -16.64
C GLU A 50 -15.83 6.06 -16.58
N ILE A 51 -16.18 4.91 -15.99
CA ILE A 51 -17.58 4.50 -15.83
C ILE A 51 -18.35 5.51 -14.97
N VAL A 52 -17.79 5.89 -13.83
CA VAL A 52 -18.44 6.83 -12.91
C VAL A 52 -18.59 8.20 -13.55
N THR A 53 -17.58 8.72 -14.23
CA THR A 53 -17.66 10.06 -14.86
C THR A 53 -18.54 10.06 -16.11
N ASN A 54 -18.49 9.00 -16.93
CA ASN A 54 -19.27 8.92 -18.17
C ASN A 54 -20.75 8.64 -17.91
N GLN A 55 -21.10 7.84 -16.88
CA GLN A 55 -22.50 7.62 -16.49
C GLN A 55 -23.08 8.78 -15.68
N SER A 56 -22.27 9.47 -14.87
CA SER A 56 -22.74 10.65 -14.12
C SER A 56 -23.15 11.81 -15.04
N ALA A 57 -22.55 11.91 -16.23
CA ALA A 57 -22.96 12.88 -17.25
C ALA A 57 -24.37 12.60 -17.82
N ALA A 58 -24.89 11.38 -17.70
CA ALA A 58 -26.17 10.97 -18.26
C ALA A 58 -27.33 10.87 -17.25
N VAL A 59 -27.05 10.80 -15.93
CA VAL A 59 -28.07 10.51 -14.90
C VAL A 59 -28.12 11.54 -13.77
N LEU A 60 -27.09 12.38 -13.58
CA LEU A 60 -27.09 13.38 -12.52
C LEU A 60 -27.29 14.77 -13.11
N SER A 61 -28.40 15.38 -12.71
CA SER A 61 -28.77 16.76 -13.02
C SER A 61 -27.58 17.71 -12.88
N GLU A 62 -27.56 18.73 -13.74
CA GLU A 62 -26.51 19.75 -13.96
C GLU A 62 -25.94 20.43 -12.69
N GLN A 63 -26.55 20.19 -11.52
CA GLN A 63 -26.11 20.67 -10.22
C GLN A 63 -25.04 19.82 -9.54
N LEU A 64 -24.92 18.52 -9.85
CA LEU A 64 -23.82 17.67 -9.35
C LEU A 64 -22.59 17.68 -10.27
N VAL A 65 -22.81 17.83 -11.58
CA VAL A 65 -21.76 17.84 -12.61
C VAL A 65 -20.90 19.12 -12.55
N ASN A 66 -21.43 20.22 -12.02
CA ASN A 66 -20.65 21.45 -11.78
C ASN A 66 -19.70 21.37 -10.56
N THR A 67 -19.69 20.25 -9.82
CA THR A 67 -18.76 20.00 -8.69
C THR A 67 -17.63 19.05 -9.11
N ASN A 68 -17.19 19.20 -10.37
CA ASN A 68 -16.30 18.30 -11.10
C ASN A 68 -14.87 18.31 -10.53
N ASN A 69 -14.62 17.53 -9.47
CA ASN A 69 -13.27 17.41 -8.92
C ASN A 69 -12.96 16.02 -8.30
N ILE A 70 -13.66 14.97 -8.72
CA ILE A 70 -13.20 13.61 -8.42
C ILE A 70 -12.02 13.37 -9.35
N SER A 71 -10.83 13.21 -8.79
CA SER A 71 -9.62 12.90 -9.56
C SER A 71 -9.46 11.39 -9.74
N VAL A 72 -8.76 10.98 -10.80
CA VAL A 72 -8.35 9.57 -11.00
C VAL A 72 -7.61 9.05 -9.77
N PHE A 73 -6.76 9.89 -9.16
CA PHE A 73 -6.07 9.60 -7.90
C PHE A 73 -7.04 9.26 -6.77
N THR A 74 -8.10 10.05 -6.57
CA THR A 74 -9.09 9.79 -5.52
C THR A 74 -9.78 8.44 -5.74
N MET A 75 -10.13 8.11 -6.98
CA MET A 75 -10.73 6.82 -7.32
C MET A 75 -9.77 5.66 -7.04
N GLN A 76 -8.52 5.78 -7.49
CA GLN A 76 -7.47 4.78 -7.23
C GLN A 76 -7.23 4.58 -5.74
N MET A 77 -7.16 5.65 -4.96
CA MET A 77 -6.99 5.57 -3.50
C MET A 77 -8.14 4.86 -2.81
N VAL A 78 -9.39 5.15 -3.21
CA VAL A 78 -10.57 4.50 -2.63
C VAL A 78 -10.59 3.00 -2.96
N ILE A 79 -10.29 2.63 -4.20
CA ILE A 79 -10.23 1.22 -4.62
C ILE A 79 -9.10 0.51 -3.88
N PHE A 80 -7.91 1.10 -3.86
CA PHE A 80 -6.75 0.54 -3.18
C PHE A 80 -7.01 0.30 -1.70
N ALA A 81 -7.50 1.32 -0.99
CA ALA A 81 -7.83 1.22 0.43
C ALA A 81 -8.95 0.20 0.67
N GLY A 82 -9.98 0.18 -0.17
CA GLY A 82 -11.09 -0.75 -0.08
C GLY A 82 -10.66 -2.21 -0.25
N VAL A 83 -9.89 -2.51 -1.29
CA VAL A 83 -9.37 -3.87 -1.55
C VAL A 83 -8.43 -4.30 -0.44
N LEU A 84 -7.48 -3.43 -0.06
CA LEU A 84 -6.52 -3.73 1.00
C LEU A 84 -7.24 -4.02 2.33
N LEU A 85 -8.26 -3.22 2.68
CA LEU A 85 -9.03 -3.39 3.90
C LEU A 85 -9.83 -4.69 3.88
N ILE A 86 -10.49 -5.02 2.76
CA ILE A 86 -11.22 -6.29 2.60
C ILE A 86 -10.28 -7.48 2.81
N ILE A 87 -9.09 -7.44 2.20
CA ILE A 87 -8.10 -8.51 2.33
C ILE A 87 -7.52 -8.56 3.75
N ALA A 88 -7.21 -7.42 4.37
CA ALA A 88 -6.68 -7.39 5.74
C ALA A 88 -7.69 -7.90 6.78
N LEU A 89 -9.00 -7.66 6.56
CA LEU A 89 -10.05 -8.14 7.44
C LEU A 89 -10.38 -9.62 7.22
N LYS A 90 -10.52 -10.07 5.98
CA LYS A 90 -10.89 -11.47 5.66
C LYS A 90 -9.71 -12.43 5.56
N GLY A 91 -8.55 -11.96 5.14
CA GLY A 91 -7.39 -12.80 4.85
C GLY A 91 -6.74 -13.42 6.08
N GLY A 92 -6.96 -12.83 7.28
CA GLY A 92 -6.54 -13.44 8.55
C GLY A 92 -7.24 -14.76 8.88
N VAL A 93 -8.30 -15.14 8.15
CA VAL A 93 -9.00 -16.42 8.35
C VAL A 93 -8.39 -17.55 7.51
N LEU A 94 -7.61 -17.23 6.48
CA LEU A 94 -7.17 -18.19 5.45
C LEU A 94 -5.70 -18.60 5.58
N ILE A 95 -4.90 -17.84 6.32
CA ILE A 95 -3.45 -18.07 6.43
C ILE A 95 -3.14 -18.35 7.91
N HIS A 96 -2.89 -19.62 8.23
CA HIS A 96 -2.32 -20.03 9.52
C HIS A 96 -0.80 -20.00 9.38
N PRO A 97 -0.09 -18.98 9.89
CA PRO A 97 1.35 -18.90 9.75
C PRO A 97 1.98 -19.64 10.93
N GLU A 98 1.70 -20.94 11.01
CA GLU A 98 2.40 -21.86 11.91
C GLU A 98 3.89 -21.96 11.54
N SER A 99 4.27 -21.45 10.35
CA SER A 99 5.65 -21.39 9.85
C SER A 99 6.49 -20.24 10.39
N LEU A 100 5.89 -19.22 11.03
CA LEU A 100 6.65 -18.13 11.67
C LEU A 100 7.02 -18.59 13.09
N GLY A 101 8.07 -19.40 13.20
CA GLY A 101 8.53 -19.99 14.47
C GLY A 101 8.63 -19.02 15.65
N THR A 102 8.74 -19.53 16.87
CA THR A 102 8.81 -18.70 18.08
C THR A 102 10.27 -18.35 18.41
N GLY A 103 10.68 -17.09 18.21
CA GLY A 103 12.05 -16.66 18.53
C GLY A 103 12.42 -15.26 18.06
N VAL A 104 13.64 -14.83 18.37
CA VAL A 104 14.20 -13.51 17.98
C VAL A 104 14.24 -13.36 16.46
N MET A 105 14.61 -14.43 15.74
CA MET A 105 14.62 -14.43 14.28
C MET A 105 13.24 -14.12 13.69
N SER A 106 12.19 -14.71 14.27
CA SER A 106 10.79 -14.43 13.89
C SER A 106 10.40 -12.97 14.16
N MET A 107 10.86 -12.39 15.27
CA MET A 107 10.63 -10.97 15.55
C MET A 107 11.28 -10.06 14.51
N ILE A 108 12.51 -10.34 14.10
CA ILE A 108 13.20 -9.59 13.05
C ILE A 108 12.45 -9.70 11.72
N VAL A 109 12.01 -10.91 11.35
CA VAL A 109 11.23 -11.15 10.13
C VAL A 109 9.91 -10.37 10.15
N LEU A 110 9.21 -10.34 11.29
CA LEU A 110 7.97 -9.59 11.46
C LEU A 110 8.19 -8.07 11.35
N VAL A 111 9.27 -7.54 11.93
CA VAL A 111 9.66 -6.13 11.77
C VAL A 111 9.92 -5.81 10.31
N LEU A 112 10.68 -6.67 9.62
CA LEU A 112 10.96 -6.51 8.20
C LEU A 112 9.69 -6.53 7.36
N TYR A 113 8.77 -7.47 7.59
CA TYR A 113 7.49 -7.51 6.88
C TYR A 113 6.59 -6.31 7.20
N GLY A 114 6.56 -5.84 8.44
CA GLY A 114 5.85 -4.62 8.83
C GLY A 114 6.42 -3.38 8.13
N LEU A 115 7.74 -3.26 8.06
CA LEU A 115 8.41 -2.18 7.33
C LEU A 115 8.10 -2.29 5.83
N LEU A 116 8.31 -3.45 5.22
CA LEU A 116 8.12 -3.68 3.80
C LEU A 116 6.69 -3.45 3.34
N SER A 117 5.70 -3.84 4.15
CA SER A 117 4.30 -3.54 3.86
C SER A 117 4.02 -2.04 3.87
N ALA A 118 4.53 -1.30 4.85
CA ALA A 118 4.42 0.16 4.87
C ALA A 118 5.10 0.80 3.65
N THR A 119 6.32 0.38 3.33
CA THR A 119 7.08 0.87 2.18
C THR A 119 6.32 0.60 0.87
N LEU A 120 5.76 -0.61 0.71
CA LEU A 120 4.98 -0.99 -0.48
C LEU A 120 3.69 -0.16 -0.59
N ILE A 121 2.95 -0.01 0.50
CA ILE A 121 1.71 0.80 0.54
C ILE A 121 2.03 2.27 0.24
N ALA A 122 3.04 2.84 0.88
CA ALA A 122 3.45 4.21 0.66
C ALA A 122 3.90 4.44 -0.79
N SER A 123 4.73 3.55 -1.34
CA SER A 123 5.18 3.61 -2.74
C SER A 123 4.01 3.51 -3.72
N ALA A 124 3.01 2.65 -3.44
CA ALA A 124 1.80 2.57 -4.24
C ALA A 124 0.99 3.88 -4.23
N ILE A 125 0.76 4.45 -3.04
CA ILE A 125 0.04 5.72 -2.88
C ILE A 125 0.76 6.84 -3.64
N LEU A 126 2.08 6.94 -3.50
CA LEU A 126 2.89 7.91 -4.24
C LEU A 126 2.80 7.68 -5.75
N GLY A 127 2.78 6.42 -6.19
CA GLY A 127 2.62 6.06 -7.61
C GLY A 127 1.26 6.43 -8.21
N PHE A 128 0.23 6.65 -7.38
CA PHE A 128 -1.08 7.11 -7.85
C PHE A 128 -1.18 8.64 -7.95
N LEU A 129 -0.24 9.38 -7.36
CA LEU A 129 -0.29 10.85 -7.37
C LEU A 129 -0.10 11.40 -8.80
N PRO A 130 -0.82 12.47 -9.16
CA PRO A 130 -0.50 13.25 -10.36
C PRO A 130 0.93 13.81 -10.28
N GLN A 131 1.61 13.93 -11.43
CA GLN A 131 3.02 14.36 -11.46
C GLN A 131 3.26 15.71 -10.76
N ASP A 132 2.32 16.65 -10.88
CA ASP A 132 2.44 17.97 -10.24
C ASP A 132 2.48 17.86 -8.70
N GLN A 133 1.67 16.98 -8.12
CA GLN A 133 1.64 16.75 -6.67
C GLN A 133 2.85 15.94 -6.21
N LEU A 134 3.26 14.96 -7.03
CA LEU A 134 4.42 14.13 -6.78
C LEU A 134 5.70 14.97 -6.74
N ASN A 135 5.85 15.97 -7.62
CA ASN A 135 6.99 16.90 -7.60
C ASN A 135 7.08 17.71 -6.29
N VAL A 136 5.94 18.16 -5.76
CA VAL A 136 5.89 18.86 -4.45
C VAL A 136 6.34 17.93 -3.32
N VAL A 137 5.95 16.65 -3.36
CA VAL A 137 6.39 15.65 -2.39
C VAL A 137 7.90 15.35 -2.56
N TYR A 138 8.38 15.28 -3.79
CA TYR A 138 9.79 15.03 -4.15
C TYR A 138 10.74 16.12 -3.63
N GLU A 139 10.32 17.37 -3.66
CA GLU A 139 11.10 18.50 -3.15
C GLU A 139 11.05 18.56 -1.62
N GLY A 140 9.97 18.08 -1.01
CA GLY A 140 9.74 18.14 0.43
C GLY A 140 10.16 16.90 1.23
N SER A 141 10.63 15.82 0.61
CA SER A 141 10.97 14.57 1.31
C SER A 141 12.00 13.71 0.59
N ASN A 142 13.05 13.35 1.33
CA ASN A 142 14.08 12.44 0.85
C ASN A 142 13.55 10.99 0.80
N ILE A 143 12.76 10.58 1.80
CA ILE A 143 12.22 9.21 1.84
C ILE A 143 11.25 8.99 0.68
N ALA A 144 10.37 9.94 0.39
CA ALA A 144 9.45 9.84 -0.74
C ALA A 144 10.18 9.75 -2.08
N ARG A 145 11.25 10.54 -2.25
CA ARG A 145 12.11 10.45 -3.43
C ARG A 145 12.68 9.04 -3.61
N TYR A 146 13.25 8.45 -2.56
CA TYR A 146 13.74 7.07 -2.63
C TYR A 146 12.63 6.06 -2.97
N LEU A 147 11.44 6.21 -2.39
CA LEU A 147 10.32 5.30 -2.63
C LEU A 147 9.81 5.31 -4.07
N VAL A 148 9.90 6.45 -4.76
CA VAL A 148 9.48 6.57 -6.16
C VAL A 148 10.61 6.19 -7.10
N ASP A 149 11.83 6.70 -6.89
CA ASP A 149 12.98 6.38 -7.76
C ASP A 149 13.30 4.88 -7.78
N TYR A 150 13.10 4.20 -6.65
CA TYR A 150 13.34 2.77 -6.49
C TYR A 150 12.03 1.96 -6.38
N GLN A 151 10.91 2.47 -6.89
CA GLN A 151 9.60 1.81 -6.79
C GLN A 151 9.62 0.34 -7.26
N ASN A 152 10.31 0.04 -8.37
CA ASN A 152 10.45 -1.33 -8.86
C ASN A 152 11.19 -2.25 -7.87
N TRP A 153 12.23 -1.72 -7.20
CA TRP A 153 12.95 -2.46 -6.17
C TRP A 153 12.12 -2.65 -4.92
N VAL A 154 11.34 -1.66 -4.52
CA VAL A 154 10.38 -1.75 -3.41
C VAL A 154 9.33 -2.82 -3.69
N LEU A 155 8.86 -2.94 -4.94
CA LEU A 155 7.90 -3.96 -5.35
C LEU A 155 8.51 -5.38 -5.35
N ILE A 156 9.80 -5.52 -5.61
CA ILE A 156 10.46 -6.84 -5.64
C ILE A 156 10.99 -7.25 -4.25
N ALA A 157 11.38 -6.29 -3.40
CA ALA A 157 12.04 -6.55 -2.12
C ALA A 157 11.28 -7.53 -1.21
N PRO A 158 9.94 -7.43 -1.02
CA PRO A 158 9.23 -8.38 -0.18
C PRO A 158 9.22 -9.80 -0.74
N LEU A 159 9.22 -9.98 -2.07
CA LEU A 159 9.31 -11.29 -2.70
C LEU A 159 10.67 -11.94 -2.43
N LEU A 160 11.75 -11.16 -2.48
CA LEU A 160 13.08 -11.66 -2.15
C LEU A 160 13.18 -12.09 -0.69
N VAL A 161 12.62 -11.31 0.24
CA VAL A 161 12.61 -11.68 1.66
C VAL A 161 11.79 -12.93 1.92
N MET A 162 10.65 -13.10 1.25
CA MET A 162 9.85 -14.33 1.32
C MET A 162 10.61 -15.55 0.80
N LEU A 163 11.34 -15.41 -0.31
CA LEU A 163 12.13 -16.50 -0.90
C LEU A 163 13.25 -16.94 0.04
N VAL A 164 13.99 -15.99 0.61
CA VAL A 164 15.11 -16.29 1.53
C VAL A 164 14.60 -16.88 2.84
N SER A 165 13.54 -16.30 3.42
CA SER A 165 12.98 -16.78 4.70
C SER A 165 12.32 -18.16 4.57
N GLY A 166 11.71 -18.48 3.43
CA GLY A 166 11.11 -19.78 3.17
C GLY A 166 12.11 -20.93 3.03
N TRP A 167 13.40 -20.64 2.76
CA TRP A 167 14.45 -21.66 2.74
C TRP A 167 15.00 -21.97 4.13
N GLY A 168 15.01 -20.98 5.03
CA GLY A 168 15.49 -21.15 6.41
C GLY A 168 14.55 -21.91 7.34
N SER A 169 13.31 -22.20 6.94
CA SER A 169 12.33 -22.92 7.76
C SER A 169 12.23 -24.42 7.46
N ARG A 170 13.11 -24.96 6.60
CA ARG A 170 13.26 -26.39 6.33
C ARG A 170 14.37 -26.99 7.21
N GLU A 171 14.18 -26.95 8.52
CA GLU A 171 14.90 -27.80 9.48
C GLU A 171 13.93 -28.31 10.55
#